data_AF-A0A7S3LN49-F1
#
_entry.id   AF-A0A7S3LN49-F1
#
_cell.length_a   1.000
_cell.length_b   1.000
_cell.length_c   1.000
_cell.angle_alpha   90.00
_cell.angle_beta   90.00
_cell.angle_gamma   90.00
#
_symmetry.space_group_name_H-M   'P 1'
#
loop_
_entity.id
_entity.type
_entity.pdbx_description
1 polymer ?
#
loop_
_entity_poly.entity_id
_entity_poly.type
_entity_poly.pdbx_seq_one_letter_code
_entity_poly.pdbx_strand_id
1 'polypeptide(L)'
;MSLCVQLLESVAETLQSWADKLEDTLKKNADVPQPLTFKNKHITKYTCCTENPAETVAWLVKYLELPEIEVPDDGLKSVGTRWIRLPSKQELHFVSPWGNSSEIWRQHNDEVSRLDKECTVWTPWMINHPAYTVKDVTPLVKRLVEDKQPFFGPVMREDGVYQIYIRVPHSFYMEVDSAKYDPEVGGKPVTTWATETARSFI
;
A
#
# COMPACT_ATOMS: atom_id res chain seq x y z
N MET A 1 -16.89 -52.74 31.85
CA MET A 1 -17.25 -51.48 31.15
C MET A 1 -17.00 -51.68 29.67
N SER A 2 -17.92 -51.28 28.78
CA SER A 2 -17.71 -51.46 27.34
C SER A 2 -16.78 -50.39 26.79
N LEU A 3 -16.09 -50.68 25.69
CA LEU A 3 -15.20 -49.74 24.98
C LEU A 3 -15.89 -48.39 24.68
N CYS A 4 -17.20 -48.40 24.43
CA CYS A 4 -17.98 -47.18 24.21
C CYS A 4 -18.07 -46.29 25.46
N VAL A 5 -18.16 -46.88 26.66
CA VAL A 5 -18.22 -46.10 27.91
C VAL A 5 -16.89 -45.40 28.17
N GLN A 6 -15.78 -46.12 27.99
CA GLN A 6 -14.43 -45.56 28.15
C GLN A 6 -14.14 -44.45 27.14
N LEU A 7 -14.62 -44.58 25.90
CA LEU A 7 -14.48 -43.53 24.88
C LEU A 7 -15.30 -42.28 25.24
N LEU A 8 -16.53 -42.45 25.72
CA LEU A 8 -17.37 -41.33 26.15
C LEU A 8 -16.78 -40.61 27.36
N GLU A 9 -16.22 -41.34 28.32
CA GLU A 9 -15.52 -40.77 29.47
C GLU A 9 -14.29 -39.96 29.03
N SER A 10 -13.47 -40.50 28.13
CA SER A 10 -12.29 -39.80 27.61
C SER A 10 -12.63 -38.52 26.81
N VAL A 11 -13.73 -38.56 26.03
CA VAL A 11 -14.22 -37.37 25.32
C VAL A 11 -14.73 -36.32 26.32
N ALA A 12 -15.47 -36.74 27.35
CA ALA A 12 -15.96 -35.83 28.38
C ALA A 12 -14.82 -35.14 29.14
N GLU A 13 -13.78 -35.89 29.53
CA GLU A 13 -12.57 -35.35 30.17
C GLU A 13 -11.83 -34.35 29.28
N THR A 14 -11.71 -34.65 27.99
CA THR A 14 -11.06 -33.76 27.01
C THR A 14 -11.84 -32.44 26.85
N LEU A 15 -13.16 -32.53 26.72
CA LEU A 15 -14.03 -31.35 26.62
C LEU A 15 -13.97 -30.50 27.88
N GLN A 16 -13.95 -31.12 29.07
CA GLN A 16 -13.79 -30.40 30.33
C GLN A 16 -12.44 -29.68 30.40
N SER A 17 -11.34 -30.35 30.03
CA SER A 17 -10.02 -29.72 29.98
C SER A 17 -9.96 -28.51 29.02
N TRP A 18 -10.67 -28.58 27.90
CA TRP A 18 -10.75 -27.44 26.96
C TRP A 18 -11.59 -26.30 27.52
N ALA A 19 -12.71 -26.59 28.18
CA ALA A 19 -13.52 -25.58 28.85
C ALA A 19 -12.72 -24.85 29.95
N ASP A 20 -11.98 -25.58 30.76
CA ASP A 20 -11.15 -25.01 31.84
C ASP A 20 -10.03 -24.11 31.27
N LYS A 21 -9.37 -24.54 30.19
CA LYS A 21 -8.35 -23.73 29.49
C LYS A 21 -8.94 -22.45 28.88
N LEU A 22 -10.14 -22.53 28.32
CA LEU A 22 -10.84 -21.38 27.77
C LEU A 22 -11.20 -20.40 28.89
N GLU A 23 -11.74 -20.88 30.01
CA GLU A 23 -12.10 -20.06 31.16
C GLU A 23 -10.86 -19.37 31.77
N ASP A 24 -9.76 -20.09 31.95
CA ASP A 24 -8.49 -19.53 32.43
C ASP A 24 -7.92 -18.48 31.46
N THR A 25 -8.01 -18.72 30.15
CA THR A 25 -7.60 -17.75 29.12
C THR A 25 -8.47 -16.49 29.16
N LEU A 26 -9.80 -16.64 29.32
CA LEU A 26 -10.72 -15.52 29.43
C LEU A 26 -10.48 -14.72 30.71
N LYS A 27 -10.21 -15.37 31.84
CA LYS A 27 -9.85 -14.72 33.11
C LYS A 27 -8.53 -13.96 33.01
N LYS A 28 -7.49 -14.56 32.42
CA LYS A 28 -6.21 -13.89 32.16
C LYS A 28 -6.35 -12.69 31.23
N ASN A 29 -7.30 -12.75 30.29
CA ASN A 29 -7.60 -11.65 29.38
C ASN A 29 -8.62 -10.64 29.94
N ALA A 30 -9.24 -10.90 31.09
CA ALA A 30 -10.22 -9.99 31.70
C ALA A 30 -9.57 -8.70 32.20
N ASP A 31 -8.28 -8.78 32.59
CA ASP A 31 -7.45 -7.64 33.00
C ASP A 31 -6.65 -7.03 31.84
N VAL A 32 -6.80 -7.54 30.61
CA VAL A 32 -6.24 -6.85 29.43
C VAL A 32 -6.95 -5.51 29.36
N PRO A 33 -6.22 -4.38 29.50
CA PRO A 33 -6.82 -3.06 29.43
C PRO A 33 -7.61 -3.00 28.14
N GLN A 34 -8.92 -2.76 28.26
CA GLN A 34 -9.76 -2.53 27.10
C GLN A 34 -9.04 -1.48 26.24
N PRO A 35 -8.78 -1.75 24.96
CA PRO A 35 -7.99 -0.85 24.14
C PRO A 35 -8.61 0.52 24.29
N LEU A 36 -7.79 1.51 24.69
CA LEU A 36 -8.25 2.88 24.89
C LEU A 36 -9.06 3.27 23.64
N THR A 37 -10.38 3.36 23.81
CA THR A 37 -11.31 3.68 22.75
C THR A 37 -11.29 5.18 22.60
N PHE A 38 -10.22 5.70 22.00
CA PHE A 38 -10.26 7.08 21.55
C PHE A 38 -11.32 7.14 20.45
N LYS A 39 -12.44 7.80 20.75
CA LYS A 39 -13.47 8.07 19.75
C LYS A 39 -12.82 8.89 18.63
N ASN A 40 -13.10 8.53 17.37
CA ASN A 40 -12.68 9.27 16.17
C ASN A 40 -11.18 9.19 15.81
N LYS A 41 -10.50 8.06 16.06
CA LYS A 41 -9.16 7.83 15.47
C LYS A 41 -9.28 7.69 13.95
N HIS A 42 -8.43 8.41 13.23
CA HIS A 42 -8.20 8.22 11.80
C HIS A 42 -6.74 8.52 11.51
N ILE A 43 -6.17 7.81 10.53
CA ILE A 43 -4.83 8.11 10.03
C ILE A 43 -4.94 9.39 9.22
N THR A 44 -4.23 10.44 9.63
CA THR A 44 -4.28 11.76 8.96
C THR A 44 -3.18 11.97 7.94
N LYS A 45 -2.05 11.28 8.10
CA LYS A 45 -0.90 11.44 7.22
C LYS A 45 -0.06 10.18 7.10
N TYR A 46 0.64 10.07 5.99
CA TYR A 46 1.73 9.13 5.75
C TYR A 46 2.96 9.92 5.31
N THR A 47 4.12 9.62 5.88
CA THR A 47 5.38 10.29 5.55
C THR A 47 6.36 9.26 5.03
N CYS A 48 7.01 9.55 3.91
CA CYS A 48 8.01 8.70 3.30
C CYS A 48 9.25 9.49 2.91
N CYS A 49 10.38 8.77 2.89
CA CYS A 49 11.61 9.27 2.28
C CYS A 49 11.49 9.16 0.77
N THR A 50 11.94 10.17 0.04
CA THR A 50 11.84 10.21 -1.42
C THR A 50 13.02 10.99 -1.98
N GLU A 51 13.73 10.40 -2.95
CA GLU A 51 14.97 10.97 -3.49
C GLU A 51 14.76 12.37 -4.08
N ASN A 52 13.66 12.57 -4.80
CA ASN A 52 13.30 13.83 -5.44
C ASN A 52 11.82 14.19 -5.18
N PRO A 53 11.49 14.79 -4.02
CA PRO A 53 10.11 15.13 -3.67
C PRO A 53 9.40 16.01 -4.70
N ALA A 54 10.11 16.90 -5.38
CA ALA A 54 9.53 17.80 -6.37
C ALA A 54 9.05 17.04 -7.62
N GLU A 55 9.88 16.14 -8.15
CA GLU A 55 9.50 15.30 -9.30
C GLU A 55 8.37 14.33 -8.94
N THR A 56 8.44 13.72 -7.76
CA THR A 56 7.39 12.84 -7.24
C THR A 56 6.03 13.56 -7.15
N VAL A 57 5.99 14.77 -6.57
CA VAL A 57 4.75 15.54 -6.47
C VAL A 57 4.24 16.00 -7.82
N ALA A 58 5.11 16.47 -8.72
CA ALA A 58 4.72 16.83 -10.08
C ALA A 58 4.08 15.64 -10.82
N TRP A 59 4.63 14.44 -10.64
CA TRP A 59 4.08 13.21 -11.21
C TRP A 59 2.68 12.90 -10.63
N LEU A 60 2.51 12.98 -9.31
CA LEU A 60 1.25 12.71 -8.63
C LEU A 60 0.15 13.72 -9.01
N VAL A 61 0.50 15.00 -9.14
CA VAL A 61 -0.39 16.04 -9.64
C VAL A 61 -0.83 15.73 -11.07
N LYS A 62 0.11 15.34 -11.94
CA LYS A 62 -0.19 15.06 -13.35
C LYS A 62 -1.10 13.84 -13.54
N TYR A 63 -0.74 12.71 -12.94
CA TYR A 63 -1.40 11.43 -13.27
C TYR A 63 -2.54 11.07 -12.33
N LEU A 64 -2.40 11.38 -11.04
CA LEU A 64 -3.39 11.06 -10.02
C LEU A 64 -4.30 12.25 -9.69
N GLU A 65 -4.03 13.42 -10.26
CA GLU A 65 -4.81 14.66 -10.04
C GLU A 65 -4.87 15.03 -8.54
N LEU A 66 -3.82 14.68 -7.79
CA LEU A 66 -3.71 14.94 -6.36
C LEU A 66 -3.04 16.30 -6.13
N PRO A 67 -3.70 17.27 -5.48
CA PRO A 67 -3.16 18.61 -5.33
C PRO A 67 -1.98 18.64 -4.36
N GLU A 68 -0.91 19.32 -4.77
CA GLU A 68 0.14 19.79 -3.85
C GLU A 68 -0.46 20.81 -2.86
N ILE A 69 0.00 20.76 -1.62
CA ILE A 69 -0.40 21.67 -0.55
C ILE A 69 0.83 22.35 0.05
N GLU A 70 0.63 23.51 0.67
CA GLU A 70 1.71 24.22 1.35
C GLU A 70 2.25 23.40 2.54
N VAL A 71 3.57 23.26 2.60
CA VAL A 71 4.27 22.76 3.79
C VAL A 71 4.25 23.87 4.84
N PRO A 72 3.74 23.68 6.06
CA PRO A 72 3.58 24.77 7.03
C PRO A 72 4.88 25.22 7.71
N ASP A 73 5.96 24.46 7.57
CA ASP A 73 7.24 24.70 8.25
C ASP A 73 8.35 25.09 7.26
N ASP A 74 8.97 26.25 7.47
CA ASP A 74 10.01 26.77 6.58
C ASP A 74 11.31 25.95 6.62
N GLY A 75 11.61 25.29 7.76
CA GLY A 75 12.73 24.35 7.88
C GLY A 75 12.53 23.15 6.95
N LEU A 76 11.33 22.56 6.96
CA LEU A 76 10.96 21.46 6.07
C LEU A 76 10.94 21.89 4.60
N LYS A 77 10.45 23.11 4.29
CA LYS A 77 10.55 23.68 2.94
C LYS A 77 12.00 23.79 2.48
N SER A 78 12.89 24.28 3.35
CA SER A 78 14.29 24.52 3.02
C SER A 78 15.06 23.25 2.66
N VAL A 79 14.67 22.09 3.22
CA VAL A 79 15.24 20.78 2.88
C VAL A 79 14.50 20.07 1.74
N GLY A 80 13.62 20.78 1.03
CA GLY A 80 12.95 20.26 -0.16
C GLY A 80 11.75 19.35 0.11
N THR A 81 11.18 19.36 1.31
CA THR A 81 9.95 18.59 1.62
C THR A 81 8.78 19.07 0.76
N ARG A 82 7.91 18.14 0.34
CA ARG A 82 6.70 18.42 -0.46
C ARG A 82 5.52 17.59 0.02
N TRP A 83 4.33 18.18 0.08
CA TRP A 83 3.13 17.52 0.60
C TRP A 83 2.00 17.54 -0.43
N ILE A 84 1.19 16.49 -0.47
CA ILE A 84 -0.06 16.44 -1.25
C ILE A 84 -1.23 16.07 -0.34
N ARG A 85 -2.45 16.38 -0.80
CA ARG A 85 -3.68 15.99 -0.10
C ARG A 85 -4.53 15.01 -0.92
N LEU A 86 -4.90 13.90 -0.29
CA LEU A 86 -5.85 12.94 -0.83
C LEU A 86 -7.28 13.47 -0.74
N PRO A 87 -8.23 12.94 -1.56
CA PRO A 87 -9.64 13.32 -1.49
C PRO A 87 -10.28 13.11 -0.10
N SER A 88 -9.76 12.14 0.67
CA SER A 88 -10.15 11.87 2.06
C SER A 88 -9.65 12.90 3.08
N LYS A 89 -8.93 13.94 2.63
CA LYS A 89 -8.20 14.94 3.42
C LYS A 89 -6.96 14.42 4.14
N GLN A 90 -6.61 13.15 3.95
CA GLN A 90 -5.33 12.60 4.39
C GLN A 90 -4.19 13.19 3.58
N GLU A 91 -2.99 13.20 4.14
CA GLU A 91 -1.83 13.83 3.51
C GLU A 91 -0.72 12.82 3.23
N LEU A 92 -0.03 12.98 2.10
CA LEU A 92 1.21 12.27 1.82
C LEU A 92 2.36 13.26 1.86
N HIS A 93 3.33 13.00 2.72
CA HIS A 93 4.49 13.87 2.96
C HIS A 93 5.74 13.22 2.39
N PHE A 94 6.39 13.90 1.45
CA PHE A 94 7.60 13.46 0.78
C PHE A 94 8.80 14.23 1.34
N VAL A 95 9.66 13.51 2.05
CA VAL A 95 10.83 14.08 2.71
C VAL A 95 12.08 13.63 1.97
N SER A 96 12.92 14.58 1.61
CA SER A 96 14.21 14.30 1.00
C SER A 96 15.13 13.56 1.99
N PRO A 97 15.77 12.44 1.60
CA PRO A 97 16.78 11.78 2.43
C PRO A 97 18.06 12.64 2.57
N TRP A 98 18.23 13.63 1.69
CA TRP A 98 19.45 14.42 1.54
C TRP A 98 19.73 15.39 2.69
N GLY A 99 18.77 15.57 3.61
CA GLY A 99 19.01 16.30 4.87
C GLY A 99 20.04 15.62 5.79
N ASN A 100 20.38 14.34 5.57
CA ASN A 100 21.30 13.59 6.43
C ASN A 100 22.68 13.29 5.82
N SER A 101 22.93 13.58 4.53
CA SER A 101 24.23 13.35 3.84
C SER A 101 24.87 11.96 4.05
N SER A 102 24.10 10.97 4.50
CA SER A 102 24.62 9.67 4.89
C SER A 102 24.81 8.78 3.67
N GLU A 103 26.05 8.39 3.45
CA GLU A 103 26.47 7.43 2.43
C GLU A 103 25.62 6.15 2.42
N ILE A 104 25.29 5.64 3.61
CA ILE A 104 24.50 4.41 3.80
C ILE A 104 23.08 4.59 3.25
N TRP A 105 22.46 5.76 3.49
CA TRP A 105 21.12 6.04 2.98
C TRP A 105 21.11 6.20 1.45
N ARG A 106 22.18 6.76 0.88
CA ARG A 106 22.33 6.80 -0.57
C ARG A 106 22.46 5.40 -1.16
N GLN A 107 23.32 4.56 -0.59
CA GLN A 107 23.48 3.17 -1.03
C GLN A 107 22.18 2.37 -0.93
N HIS A 108 21.43 2.54 0.16
CA HIS A 108 20.12 1.90 0.32
C HIS A 108 19.13 2.39 -0.75
N ASN A 109 19.06 3.70 -1.01
CA ASN A 109 18.20 4.24 -2.06
C ASN A 109 18.61 3.78 -3.46
N ASP A 110 19.90 3.68 -3.74
CA ASP A 110 20.42 3.17 -5.01
C ASP A 110 20.06 1.69 -5.19
N GLU A 111 20.16 0.88 -4.13
CA GLU A 111 19.76 -0.52 -4.14
C GLU A 111 18.26 -0.68 -4.34
N VAL A 112 17.44 0.06 -3.59
CA VAL A 112 15.98 0.06 -3.75
C VAL A 112 15.61 0.52 -5.16
N SER A 113 16.21 1.61 -5.64
CA SER A 113 16.00 2.12 -7.00
C SER A 113 16.42 1.13 -8.07
N ARG A 114 17.47 0.34 -7.84
CA ARG A 114 17.91 -0.72 -8.75
C ARG A 114 16.91 -1.87 -8.78
N LEU A 115 16.50 -2.38 -7.62
CA LEU A 115 15.47 -3.42 -7.49
C LEU A 115 14.14 -2.97 -8.12
N ASP A 116 13.80 -1.70 -7.92
CA ASP A 116 12.61 -1.04 -8.46
C ASP A 116 12.71 -0.80 -9.98
N LYS A 117 13.89 -0.44 -10.52
CA LYS A 117 14.12 -0.33 -11.98
C LYS A 117 14.11 -1.69 -12.69
N GLU A 118 14.58 -2.73 -12.00
CA GLU A 118 14.65 -4.09 -12.55
C GLU A 118 13.30 -4.82 -12.44
N CYS A 119 12.38 -4.38 -11.56
CA CYS A 119 10.99 -4.87 -11.44
C CYS A 119 10.85 -6.41 -11.38
N THR A 120 11.86 -7.13 -10.87
CA THR A 120 12.02 -8.57 -11.11
C THR A 120 11.19 -9.48 -10.19
N VAL A 121 10.68 -8.98 -9.06
CA VAL A 121 9.94 -9.78 -8.07
C VAL A 121 8.94 -8.94 -7.27
N TRP A 122 7.87 -9.58 -6.78
CA TRP A 122 7.05 -9.04 -5.68
C TRP A 122 7.94 -8.82 -4.46
N THR A 123 8.45 -7.60 -4.32
CA THR A 123 9.29 -7.24 -3.18
C THR A 123 8.40 -6.94 -1.97
N PRO A 124 8.89 -7.10 -0.74
CA PRO A 124 8.22 -6.57 0.45
C PRO A 124 7.88 -5.07 0.34
N TRP A 125 8.58 -4.32 -0.52
CA TRP A 125 8.31 -2.92 -0.82
C TRP A 125 7.06 -2.70 -1.67
N MET A 126 6.68 -3.66 -2.51
CA MET A 126 5.38 -3.67 -3.21
C MET A 126 4.22 -4.07 -2.29
N ILE A 127 4.49 -4.58 -1.09
CA ILE A 127 3.47 -4.92 -0.09
C ILE A 127 3.23 -3.74 0.86
N ASN A 128 4.18 -2.80 0.95
CA ASN A 128 4.09 -1.64 1.82
C ASN A 128 3.84 -0.37 1.01
N HIS A 129 2.57 -0.13 0.71
CA HIS A 129 2.13 0.98 -0.11
C HIS A 129 0.94 1.70 0.52
N PRO A 130 0.83 3.02 0.34
CA PRO A 130 -0.45 3.69 0.48
C PRO A 130 -1.41 3.18 -0.61
N ALA A 131 -2.69 3.13 -0.25
CA ALA A 131 -3.78 2.79 -1.15
C ALA A 131 -4.88 3.85 -1.05
N TYR A 132 -5.54 4.15 -2.16
CA TYR A 132 -6.77 4.93 -2.15
C TYR A 132 -7.75 4.47 -3.23
N THR A 133 -9.02 4.82 -3.05
CA THR A 133 -10.11 4.34 -3.91
C THR A 133 -10.60 5.43 -4.86
N VAL A 134 -10.88 5.05 -6.10
CA VAL A 134 -11.55 5.88 -7.12
C VAL A 134 -12.77 5.18 -7.69
N LYS A 135 -13.71 5.95 -8.24
CA LYS A 135 -14.95 5.36 -8.81
C LYS A 135 -14.72 4.55 -10.09
N ASP A 136 -13.78 5.00 -10.92
CA ASP A 136 -13.47 4.40 -12.23
C ASP A 136 -11.98 4.61 -12.52
N VAL A 137 -11.23 3.51 -12.68
CA VAL A 137 -9.77 3.57 -12.93
C VAL A 137 -9.44 3.71 -14.42
N THR A 138 -10.41 3.58 -15.31
CA THR A 138 -10.21 3.60 -16.77
C THR A 138 -9.43 4.82 -17.27
N PRO A 139 -9.74 6.08 -16.86
CA PRO A 139 -9.02 7.24 -17.36
C PRO A 139 -7.55 7.27 -16.92
N LEU A 140 -7.28 6.77 -15.72
CA LEU A 140 -5.92 6.68 -15.19
C LEU A 140 -5.09 5.69 -16.00
N VAL A 141 -5.60 4.48 -16.21
CA VAL A 141 -4.90 3.44 -16.99
C VAL A 141 -4.62 3.92 -18.40
N LYS A 142 -5.60 4.52 -19.06
CA LYS A 142 -5.43 5.08 -20.41
C LYS A 142 -4.24 6.04 -20.48
N ARG A 143 -4.14 6.99 -19.54
CA ARG A 143 -3.02 7.94 -19.49
C ARG A 143 -1.68 7.26 -19.22
N LEU A 144 -1.65 6.28 -18.32
CA LEU A 144 -0.41 5.54 -18.02
C LEU A 144 0.07 4.76 -19.24
N VAL A 145 -0.85 4.16 -20.02
CA VAL A 145 -0.53 3.46 -21.28
C VAL A 145 -0.02 4.45 -22.34
N GLU A 146 -0.73 5.55 -22.57
CA GLU A 146 -0.37 6.58 -23.55
C GLU A 146 1.02 7.19 -23.26
N ASP A 147 1.30 7.51 -22.00
CA ASP A 147 2.56 8.11 -21.56
C ASP A 147 3.64 7.07 -21.20
N LYS A 148 3.39 5.79 -21.49
CA LYS A 148 4.32 4.66 -21.25
C LYS A 148 4.86 4.63 -19.83
N GLN A 149 3.99 4.90 -18.86
CA GLN A 149 4.34 4.86 -17.44
C GLN A 149 4.31 3.42 -16.91
N PRO A 150 5.19 3.07 -15.96
CA PRO A 150 5.19 1.75 -15.35
C PRO A 150 4.02 1.56 -14.38
N PHE A 151 3.18 0.56 -14.66
CA PHE A 151 2.10 0.09 -13.77
C PHE A 151 1.88 -1.42 -13.90
N PHE A 152 1.15 -1.99 -12.94
CA PHE A 152 0.65 -3.36 -12.94
C PHE A 152 -0.86 -3.36 -12.75
N GLY A 153 -1.59 -4.18 -13.52
CA GLY A 153 -3.05 -4.26 -13.53
C GLY A 153 -3.70 -3.52 -14.71
N PRO A 154 -4.97 -3.11 -14.59
CA PRO A 154 -5.89 -3.42 -13.49
C PRO A 154 -6.19 -4.92 -13.42
N VAL A 155 -6.13 -5.50 -12.23
CA VAL A 155 -6.54 -6.89 -11.97
C VAL A 155 -7.85 -6.87 -11.21
N MET A 156 -8.85 -7.63 -11.68
CA MET A 156 -10.09 -7.82 -10.93
C MET A 156 -9.86 -8.85 -9.81
N ARG A 157 -10.16 -8.46 -8.57
CA ARG A 157 -10.14 -9.33 -7.40
C ARG A 157 -11.44 -10.13 -7.28
N GLU A 158 -11.44 -11.12 -6.40
CA GLU A 158 -12.61 -11.98 -6.12
C GLU A 158 -13.82 -11.20 -5.60
N ASP A 159 -13.61 -10.04 -4.97
CA ASP A 159 -14.69 -9.18 -4.46
C ASP A 159 -15.22 -8.16 -5.48
N GLY A 160 -14.79 -8.26 -6.74
CA GLY A 160 -15.25 -7.38 -7.82
C GLY A 160 -14.60 -6.00 -7.83
N VAL A 161 -13.54 -5.78 -7.05
CA VAL A 161 -12.73 -4.57 -7.08
C VAL A 161 -11.59 -4.74 -8.10
N TYR A 162 -11.43 -3.75 -8.98
CA TYR A 162 -10.25 -3.61 -9.83
C TYR A 162 -9.13 -2.94 -9.05
N GLN A 163 -7.95 -3.55 -9.04
CA GLN A 163 -6.77 -3.08 -8.35
C GLN A 163 -5.66 -2.78 -9.36
N ILE A 164 -5.04 -1.61 -9.25
CA ILE A 164 -3.84 -1.23 -10.02
C ILE A 164 -2.71 -0.83 -9.05
N TYR A 165 -1.49 -1.24 -9.37
CA TYR A 165 -0.28 -0.79 -8.69
C TYR A 165 0.50 0.13 -9.61
N ILE A 166 0.81 1.33 -9.12
CA ILE A 166 1.53 2.33 -9.89
C ILE A 166 2.83 2.66 -9.20
N ARG A 167 3.92 2.69 -9.96
CA ARG A 167 5.21 3.10 -9.43
C ARG A 167 5.24 4.62 -9.33
N VAL A 168 5.29 5.15 -8.11
CA VAL A 168 5.52 6.58 -7.88
C VAL A 168 7.04 6.83 -7.96
N PRO A 169 7.50 7.77 -8.80
CA PRO A 169 8.93 8.02 -8.97
C PRO A 169 9.63 8.28 -7.63
N HIS A 170 10.81 7.69 -7.45
CA HIS A 170 11.72 7.90 -6.31
C HIS A 170 11.16 7.55 -4.92
N SER A 171 10.04 6.85 -4.85
CA SER A 171 9.29 6.74 -3.61
C SER A 171 8.79 5.31 -3.38
N PHE A 172 7.50 5.07 -3.58
CA PHE A 172 6.80 3.82 -3.26
C PHE A 172 5.93 3.37 -4.43
N TYR A 173 5.30 2.21 -4.27
CA TYR A 173 4.15 1.82 -5.08
C TYR A 173 2.87 2.41 -4.49
N MET A 174 1.97 2.88 -5.33
CA MET A 174 0.63 3.32 -4.93
C MET A 174 -0.38 2.31 -5.44
N GLU A 175 -1.23 1.81 -4.56
CA GLU A 175 -2.39 1.02 -4.97
C GLU A 175 -3.58 1.95 -5.21
N VAL A 176 -4.29 1.72 -6.33
CA VAL A 176 -5.56 2.39 -6.60
C VAL A 176 -6.64 1.33 -6.80
N ASP A 177 -7.64 1.37 -5.93
CA ASP A 177 -8.79 0.48 -5.99
C ASP A 177 -9.95 1.15 -6.73
N SER A 178 -10.69 0.37 -7.50
CA SER A 178 -11.87 0.87 -8.20
C SER A 178 -12.97 -0.17 -8.39
N ALA A 179 -14.21 0.28 -8.34
CA ALA A 179 -15.36 -0.56 -8.69
C ALA A 179 -15.55 -0.73 -10.20
N LYS A 180 -14.83 0.04 -11.03
CA LYS A 180 -15.05 0.07 -12.48
C LYS A 180 -13.75 0.15 -13.27
N TYR A 181 -13.71 -0.63 -14.34
CA TYR A 181 -12.69 -0.57 -15.38
C TYR A 181 -13.27 -1.01 -16.73
N ASP A 182 -12.92 -0.29 -17.80
CA ASP A 182 -13.26 -0.63 -19.19
C ASP A 182 -11.97 -0.95 -19.97
N PRO A 183 -11.71 -2.24 -20.31
CA PRO A 183 -10.49 -2.64 -21.01
C PRO A 183 -10.44 -2.19 -22.48
N GLU A 184 -11.58 -1.85 -23.10
CA GLU A 184 -11.59 -1.35 -24.48
C GLU A 184 -11.09 0.09 -24.55
N VAL A 185 -11.26 0.85 -23.47
CA VAL A 185 -10.80 2.26 -23.36
C VAL A 185 -9.45 2.36 -22.66
N GLY A 186 -9.28 1.62 -21.55
CA GLY A 186 -8.08 1.67 -20.72
C GLY A 186 -6.93 0.83 -21.26
N GLY A 187 -7.19 -0.13 -22.15
CA GLY A 187 -6.23 -1.10 -22.64
C GLY A 187 -6.34 -2.45 -21.94
N LYS A 188 -5.52 -3.42 -22.36
CA LYS A 188 -5.55 -4.74 -21.74
C LYS A 188 -4.85 -4.71 -20.37
N PRO A 189 -5.37 -5.45 -19.37
CA PRO A 189 -4.66 -5.67 -18.11
C PRO A 189 -3.24 -6.14 -18.35
N VAL A 190 -2.29 -5.61 -17.58
CA VAL A 190 -0.90 -6.08 -17.62
C VAL A 190 -0.64 -6.91 -16.36
N THR A 191 -0.46 -8.21 -16.55
CA THR A 191 -0.21 -9.20 -15.48
C THR A 191 1.28 -9.41 -15.20
N THR A 192 2.12 -8.70 -15.93
CA THR A 192 3.53 -8.45 -15.65
C THR A 192 3.72 -6.93 -15.62
N TRP A 193 4.82 -6.43 -15.09
CA TRP A 193 5.15 -5.03 -15.35
C TRP A 193 5.26 -4.83 -16.86
N ALA A 194 4.62 -3.78 -17.39
CA ALA A 194 4.66 -3.43 -18.81
C ALA A 194 6.05 -2.92 -19.23
N THR A 195 7.11 -3.67 -18.98
CA THR A 195 8.50 -3.29 -19.27
C THR A 195 9.00 -3.91 -20.58
N GLU A 196 8.40 -5.00 -21.07
CA GLU A 196 8.76 -5.62 -22.37
C GLU A 196 7.73 -5.44 -23.49
N THR A 197 6.45 -5.26 -23.16
CA THR A 197 5.36 -5.09 -24.15
C THR A 197 5.40 -3.72 -24.85
N ALA A 198 6.26 -2.81 -24.41
CA ALA A 198 6.60 -1.57 -25.12
C ALA A 198 7.58 -1.78 -26.30
N ARG A 199 8.15 -2.99 -26.48
CA ARG A 199 9.03 -3.32 -27.62
C ARG A 199 8.35 -4.10 -28.75
N SER A 200 7.18 -4.69 -28.55
CA SER A 200 6.54 -5.58 -29.54
C SER A 200 5.23 -5.06 -30.15
N PHE A 201 4.81 -3.84 -29.80
CA PHE A 201 3.60 -3.20 -30.35
C PHE A 201 3.88 -1.82 -31.00
N ILE A 202 5.13 -1.61 -31.47
CA ILE A 202 5.51 -0.60 -32.48
C ILE A 202 5.84 -1.34 -33.76
#